data_AF-A0A6J8ELL0-F1
#
_entry.id   AF-A0A6J8ELL0-F1
#
_cell.length_a   1.000
_cell.length_b   1.000
_cell.length_c   1.000
_cell.angle_alpha   90.00
_cell.angle_beta   90.00
_cell.angle_gamma   90.00
#
_symmetry.space_group_name_H-M   'P 1'
#
loop_
_entity.id
_entity.type
_entity.pdbx_description
1 polymer ?
#
loop_
_entity_poly.entity_id
_entity_poly.type
_entity_poly.pdbx_seq_one_letter_code
_entity_poly.pdbx_strand_id
1 'polypeptide(L)'
;MANQLLFGNVFALRKQRVYRDRIELATLSDRQIRSRFRFKRESIQFISDLLRNDLSHTTRRSQPISVEMQVMLALRFYASGSFLEVIGDTMGVDKATACRAVNDVTNALLSKKDQFIKWPARQEERDRNKQGFFRGGLFPGVIGCIDGTHVKIQAPSEDEPAYVNRKGWHSINVQGVCDHEGKCKKYLNICLSRATNVSSLMFKGKF
;
A
#
# COMPACT_ATOMS: atom_id res chain seq x y z
N MET A 1 60.44 -19.11 0.30
CA MET A 1 59.99 -18.05 -0.63
C MET A 1 58.85 -18.54 -1.54
N ALA A 2 57.88 -19.31 -1.06
CA ALA A 2 56.81 -19.88 -1.91
C ALA A 2 55.41 -19.88 -1.26
N ASN A 3 55.19 -19.14 -0.15
CA ASN A 3 53.90 -19.08 0.54
C ASN A 3 53.15 -17.74 0.41
N GLN A 4 53.64 -16.80 -0.41
CA GLN A 4 52.97 -15.52 -0.67
C GLN A 4 52.20 -15.46 -2.00
N LEU A 5 52.25 -16.50 -2.83
CA LEU A 5 51.63 -16.51 -4.17
C LEU A 5 50.30 -17.30 -4.26
N LEU A 6 49.89 -18.01 -3.20
CA LEU A 6 48.66 -18.81 -3.18
C LEU A 6 47.47 -18.17 -2.44
N PHE A 7 47.69 -17.05 -1.74
CA PHE A 7 46.65 -16.29 -1.03
C PHE A 7 46.52 -14.88 -1.57
N GLY A 8 46.43 -14.74 -2.90
CA GLY A 8 46.15 -13.46 -3.54
C GLY A 8 44.86 -12.85 -2.99
N ASN A 9 45.00 -11.82 -2.15
CA ASN A 9 43.96 -10.85 -1.78
C ASN A 9 42.54 -11.41 -1.58
N VAL A 10 42.37 -12.40 -0.69
CA VAL A 10 41.03 -12.84 -0.25
C VAL A 10 40.36 -11.79 0.67
N PHE A 11 41.10 -10.77 1.11
CA PHE A 11 40.52 -9.55 1.65
C PHE A 11 40.12 -8.63 0.49
N ALA A 12 39.03 -8.97 -0.20
CA ALA A 12 38.33 -7.97 -1.01
C ALA A 12 37.98 -6.81 -0.07
N LEU A 13 38.76 -5.73 -0.12
CA LEU A 13 38.49 -4.52 0.64
C LEU A 13 37.05 -4.14 0.34
N ARG A 14 36.18 -4.24 1.35
CA ARG A 14 34.77 -3.93 1.19
C ARG A 14 34.69 -2.51 0.66
N LYS A 15 34.21 -2.35 -0.58
CA LYS A 15 34.03 -1.04 -1.22
C LYS A 15 33.39 -0.09 -0.22
N GLN A 16 34.05 1.03 0.04
CA GLN A 16 33.55 2.04 0.97
C GLN A 16 32.13 2.42 0.57
N ARG A 17 31.21 2.36 1.51
CA ARG A 17 29.81 2.73 1.24
C ARG A 17 29.74 4.25 1.13
N VAL A 18 29.40 4.73 -0.06
CA VAL A 18 29.08 6.14 -0.29
C VAL A 18 27.59 6.31 -0.01
N TYR A 19 27.26 7.19 0.93
CA TYR A 19 25.88 7.52 1.26
C TYR A 19 25.45 8.72 0.43
N ARG A 20 24.25 8.65 -0.15
CA ARG A 20 23.61 9.79 -0.80
C ARG A 20 22.75 10.52 0.24
N ASP A 21 22.53 11.81 0.02
CA ASP A 21 21.62 12.58 0.85
C ASP A 21 20.19 12.05 0.70
N ARG A 22 19.56 11.79 1.84
CA ARG A 22 18.21 11.24 1.91
C ARG A 22 17.23 12.38 2.12
N ILE A 23 16.07 12.28 1.47
CA ILE A 23 14.98 13.23 1.69
C ILE A 23 14.34 12.93 3.04
N GLU A 24 14.20 13.95 3.88
CA GLU A 24 13.49 13.86 5.15
C GLU A 24 12.09 14.45 5.04
N LEU A 25 11.12 13.84 5.73
CA LEU A 25 9.74 14.32 5.74
C LEU A 25 9.65 15.79 6.18
N ALA A 26 10.47 16.20 7.15
CA ALA A 26 10.52 17.56 7.69
C ALA A 26 10.91 18.62 6.65
N THR A 27 11.73 18.25 5.65
CA THR A 27 12.21 19.18 4.62
C THR A 27 11.22 19.46 3.50
N LEU A 28 10.15 18.66 3.39
CA LEU A 28 9.16 18.80 2.33
C LEU A 28 8.01 19.69 2.77
N SER A 29 7.49 20.53 1.87
CA SER A 29 6.25 21.28 2.13
C SER A 29 5.02 20.38 2.01
N ASP A 30 3.91 20.74 2.65
CA ASP A 30 2.69 19.92 2.62
C ASP A 30 2.11 19.76 1.21
N ARG A 31 2.30 20.76 0.35
CA ARG A 31 1.95 20.68 -1.08
C ARG A 31 2.80 19.62 -1.79
N GLN A 32 4.10 19.57 -1.51
CA GLN A 32 4.98 18.55 -2.06
C GLN A 32 4.61 17.17 -1.53
N ILE A 33 4.32 17.04 -0.23
CA ILE A 33 3.92 15.77 0.38
C ILE A 33 2.64 15.24 -0.27
N ARG A 34 1.59 16.08 -0.36
CA ARG A 34 0.31 15.70 -0.94
C ARG A 34 0.43 15.34 -2.43
N SER A 35 1.24 16.08 -3.19
CA SER A 35 1.51 15.78 -4.60
C SER A 35 2.29 14.47 -4.77
N ARG A 36 3.32 14.25 -3.94
CA ARG A 36 4.28 13.17 -4.11
C ARG A 36 3.83 11.82 -3.56
N PHE A 37 3.11 11.84 -2.44
CA PHE A 37 2.69 10.64 -1.70
C PHE A 37 1.18 10.44 -1.71
N ARG A 38 0.38 11.43 -2.12
CA ARG A 38 -1.11 11.41 -2.05
C ARG A 38 -1.68 11.38 -0.63
N PHE A 39 -0.83 11.53 0.39
CA PHE A 39 -1.21 11.60 1.81
C PHE A 39 -0.89 12.98 2.39
N LYS A 40 -1.49 13.27 3.56
CA LYS A 40 -1.07 14.40 4.39
C LYS A 40 0.09 13.98 5.29
N ARG A 41 0.84 14.95 5.84
CA ARG A 41 1.97 14.69 6.73
C ARG A 41 1.56 13.87 7.95
N GLU A 42 0.44 14.23 8.55
CA GLU A 42 -0.07 13.59 9.78
C GLU A 42 -0.42 12.13 9.51
N SER A 43 -0.94 11.82 8.31
CA SER A 43 -1.23 10.44 7.90
C SER A 43 0.04 9.62 7.73
N ILE A 44 1.11 10.21 7.18
CA ILE A 44 2.41 9.52 7.03
C ILE A 44 3.03 9.26 8.41
N GLN A 45 2.95 10.23 9.32
CA GLN A 45 3.41 10.07 10.71
C GLN A 45 2.62 8.98 11.42
N PHE A 46 1.29 9.00 11.32
CA PHE A 46 0.43 7.96 11.88
C PHE A 46 0.79 6.55 11.38
N ILE A 47 0.99 6.39 10.07
CA ILE A 47 1.41 5.10 9.49
C ILE A 47 2.81 4.72 10.00
N SER A 48 3.72 5.68 10.11
CA SER A 48 5.09 5.43 10.60
C SER A 48 5.07 4.95 12.05
N ASP A 49 4.25 5.56 12.90
CA ASP A 49 4.12 5.16 14.30
C ASP A 49 3.42 3.81 14.44
N LEU A 50 2.40 3.54 13.63
CA LEU A 50 1.71 2.25 13.60
C LEU A 50 2.65 1.08 13.25
N LEU A 51 3.57 1.30 12.32
CA LEU A 51 4.48 0.27 11.80
C LEU A 51 5.86 0.28 12.48
N ARG A 52 6.11 1.17 13.44
CA ARG A 52 7.43 1.39 14.04
C ARG A 52 8.02 0.13 14.66
N ASN A 53 7.20 -0.66 15.35
CA ASN A 53 7.65 -1.91 15.97
C ASN A 53 7.94 -3.01 14.95
N ASP A 54 7.25 -3.01 13.80
CA ASP A 54 7.43 -4.02 12.76
C ASP A 54 8.66 -3.72 11.86
N LEU A 55 8.99 -2.43 11.69
CA LEU A 55 10.02 -1.96 10.75
C LEU A 55 11.34 -1.51 11.41
N SER A 56 11.36 -1.41 12.74
CA SER A 56 12.58 -1.07 13.46
C SER A 56 13.53 -2.26 13.48
N HIS A 57 14.71 -2.08 12.89
CA HIS A 57 15.76 -3.09 12.90
C HIS A 57 16.95 -2.62 13.73
N THR A 58 17.30 -3.39 14.76
CA THR A 58 18.57 -3.23 15.45
C THR A 58 19.69 -3.64 14.51
N THR A 59 20.38 -2.66 13.93
CA THR A 59 21.50 -2.93 13.02
C THR A 59 22.81 -2.37 13.58
N ARG A 60 23.88 -3.14 13.42
CA ARG A 60 25.26 -2.68 13.68
C ARG A 60 25.83 -1.86 12.51
N ARG A 61 25.02 -1.55 11.49
CA ARG A 61 25.42 -0.78 10.31
C ARG A 61 25.30 0.72 10.62
N SER A 62 26.26 1.51 10.16
CA SER A 62 26.15 2.97 10.17
C SER A 62 25.01 3.43 9.24
N GLN A 63 24.26 4.46 9.67
CA GLN A 63 23.09 5.05 9.00
C GLN A 63 22.00 4.07 8.53
N PRO A 64 21.28 3.41 9.46
CA PRO A 64 20.04 2.71 9.12
C PRO A 64 19.03 3.63 8.45
N ILE A 65 18.07 3.03 7.75
CA ILE A 65 16.95 3.75 7.16
C ILE A 65 15.90 3.88 8.24
N SER A 66 15.49 5.12 8.52
CA SER A 66 14.43 5.38 9.49
C SER A 66 13.11 4.76 9.02
N VAL A 67 12.21 4.49 9.97
CA VAL A 67 10.88 3.93 9.67
C VAL A 67 10.12 4.87 8.75
N GLU A 68 10.19 6.17 9.01
CA GLU A 68 9.56 7.23 8.21
C GLU A 68 10.05 7.17 6.76
N MET A 69 11.34 6.93 6.55
CA MET A 69 11.92 6.81 5.21
C MET A 69 11.45 5.54 4.49
N GLN A 70 11.37 4.41 5.19
CA GLN A 70 10.81 3.18 4.63
C GLN A 70 9.35 3.38 4.20
N VAL A 71 8.54 4.00 5.05
CA VAL A 71 7.14 4.34 4.77
C VAL A 71 7.04 5.30 3.59
N MET A 72 7.85 6.35 3.53
CA MET A 72 7.87 7.29 2.40
C MET A 72 8.22 6.59 1.08
N LEU A 73 9.20 5.67 1.08
CA LEU A 73 9.56 4.89 -0.11
C LEU A 73 8.38 4.05 -0.61
N ALA A 74 7.71 3.34 0.32
CA ALA A 74 6.52 2.54 0.00
C ALA A 74 5.37 3.39 -0.54
N LEU A 75 5.03 4.49 0.15
CA LEU A 75 3.96 5.38 -0.27
C LEU A 75 4.25 6.05 -1.62
N ARG A 76 5.51 6.40 -1.88
CA ARG A 76 5.95 6.95 -3.17
C ARG A 76 5.76 5.94 -4.29
N PHE A 77 6.06 4.67 -4.03
CA PHE A 77 5.81 3.58 -4.96
C PHE A 77 4.33 3.40 -5.23
N TYR A 78 3.48 3.32 -4.20
CA TYR A 78 2.03 3.17 -4.38
C TYR A 78 1.38 4.35 -5.11
N ALA A 79 1.83 5.58 -4.82
CA ALA A 79 1.27 6.78 -5.41
C ALA A 79 1.63 6.98 -6.89
N SER A 80 2.81 6.50 -7.32
CA SER A 80 3.34 6.74 -8.66
C SER A 80 3.30 5.52 -9.57
N GLY A 81 3.32 4.31 -9.02
CA GLY A 81 3.52 3.07 -9.78
C GLY A 81 4.84 3.02 -10.57
N SER A 82 5.81 3.87 -10.22
CA SER A 82 7.07 4.02 -10.95
C SER A 82 8.09 2.95 -10.59
N PHE A 83 9.16 2.85 -11.39
CA PHE A 83 10.25 1.92 -11.13
C PHE A 83 10.96 2.23 -9.80
N LEU A 84 11.24 1.18 -9.03
CA LEU A 84 11.93 1.27 -7.73
C LEU A 84 13.32 1.93 -7.83
N GLU A 85 13.96 1.82 -8.98
CA GLU A 85 15.25 2.47 -9.27
C GLU A 85 15.12 3.99 -9.27
N VAL A 86 14.15 4.52 -10.02
CA VAL A 86 13.83 5.96 -10.05
C VAL A 86 13.44 6.46 -8.66
N ILE A 87 12.62 5.70 -7.93
CA ILE A 87 12.23 6.07 -6.57
C ILE A 87 13.44 6.10 -5.65
N GLY A 88 14.29 5.08 -5.71
CA GLY A 88 15.52 4.99 -4.93
C GLY A 88 16.46 6.16 -5.21
N ASP A 89 16.68 6.47 -6.49
CA ASP A 89 17.52 7.58 -6.92
C ASP A 89 17.00 8.93 -6.39
N THR A 90 15.68 9.17 -6.51
CA THR A 90 15.07 10.41 -6.00
C THR A 90 15.11 10.56 -4.49
N MET A 91 15.26 9.46 -3.76
CA MET A 91 15.19 9.41 -2.30
C MET A 91 16.57 9.12 -1.67
N GLY A 92 17.63 8.96 -2.47
CA GLY A 92 18.98 8.72 -1.98
C GLY A 92 19.22 7.29 -1.44
N VAL A 93 18.53 6.28 -1.97
CA VAL A 93 18.72 4.87 -1.59
C VAL A 93 18.90 3.95 -2.80
N ASP A 94 19.64 2.85 -2.63
CA ASP A 94 19.78 1.84 -3.69
C ASP A 94 18.44 1.15 -4.00
N LYS A 95 18.25 0.71 -5.25
CA LYS A 95 17.08 -0.05 -5.71
C LYS A 95 16.75 -1.25 -4.81
N ALA A 96 17.76 -2.04 -4.44
CA ALA A 96 17.57 -3.22 -3.58
C ALA A 96 17.04 -2.85 -2.19
N THR A 97 17.40 -1.66 -1.72
CA THR A 97 16.95 -1.12 -0.44
C THR A 97 15.52 -0.59 -0.53
N ALA A 98 15.18 0.13 -1.60
CA ALA A 98 13.81 0.54 -1.86
C ALA A 98 12.87 -0.66 -1.99
N CYS A 99 13.30 -1.72 -2.69
CA CYS A 99 12.55 -2.97 -2.83
C CYS A 99 12.25 -3.62 -1.48
N ARG A 100 13.25 -3.77 -0.61
CA ARG A 100 13.05 -4.31 0.75
C ARG A 100 12.07 -3.45 1.55
N ALA A 101 12.28 -2.14 1.59
CA ALA A 101 11.39 -1.23 2.31
C ALA A 101 9.93 -1.32 1.85
N VAL A 102 9.68 -1.39 0.53
CA VAL A 102 8.33 -1.56 -0.02
C VAL A 102 7.71 -2.87 0.46
N ASN A 103 8.45 -3.98 0.39
CA ASN A 103 7.95 -5.28 0.82
C ASN A 103 7.70 -5.33 2.33
N ASP A 104 8.63 -4.84 3.14
CA ASP A 104 8.53 -4.84 4.60
C ASP A 104 7.33 -4.00 5.06
N VAL A 105 7.16 -2.79 4.49
CA VAL A 105 6.00 -1.93 4.74
C VAL A 105 4.70 -2.59 4.27
N THR A 106 4.70 -3.23 3.09
CA THR A 106 3.52 -3.95 2.57
C THR A 106 3.10 -5.05 3.54
N ASN A 107 4.05 -5.89 3.97
CA ASN A 107 3.80 -7.00 4.88
C ASN A 107 3.33 -6.51 6.25
N ALA A 108 3.95 -5.46 6.78
CA ALA A 108 3.55 -4.86 8.05
C ALA A 108 2.12 -4.30 7.98
N LEU A 109 1.75 -3.60 6.90
CA LEU A 109 0.37 -3.14 6.67
C LEU A 109 -0.61 -4.32 6.56
N LEU A 110 -0.26 -5.38 5.82
CA LEU A 110 -1.09 -6.57 5.68
C LEU A 110 -1.32 -7.27 7.03
N SER A 111 -0.32 -7.30 7.93
CA SER A 111 -0.46 -7.86 9.27
C SER A 111 -1.51 -7.13 10.12
N LYS A 112 -1.74 -5.84 9.85
CA LYS A 112 -2.69 -4.99 10.58
C LYS A 112 -4.04 -4.87 9.87
N LYS A 113 -4.23 -5.50 8.70
CA LYS A 113 -5.44 -5.37 7.87
C LYS A 113 -6.73 -5.65 8.65
N ASP A 114 -6.73 -6.65 9.52
CA ASP A 114 -7.93 -7.09 10.26
C ASP A 114 -8.31 -6.12 11.38
N GLN A 115 -7.42 -5.20 11.75
CA GLN A 115 -7.73 -4.12 12.70
C GLN A 115 -8.59 -3.05 12.03
N PHE A 116 -8.37 -2.79 10.74
CA PHE A 116 -9.01 -1.71 9.99
C PHE A 116 -10.14 -2.20 9.06
N ILE A 117 -10.05 -3.42 8.53
CA ILE A 117 -11.00 -4.01 7.57
C ILE A 117 -11.79 -5.12 8.27
N LYS A 118 -13.07 -4.89 8.63
CA LYS A 118 -13.89 -5.84 9.43
C LYS A 118 -15.35 -5.92 9.01
N TRP A 119 -15.97 -6.94 8.43
CA TRP A 119 -17.42 -6.84 8.11
C TRP A 119 -18.31 -6.36 9.30
N PRO A 120 -19.35 -5.50 9.11
CA PRO A 120 -20.32 -5.24 10.18
C PRO A 120 -20.99 -6.55 10.60
N ALA A 121 -20.43 -7.17 11.63
CA ALA A 121 -20.83 -8.48 12.10
C ALA A 121 -22.05 -8.37 13.03
N ARG A 122 -22.13 -7.28 13.80
CA ARG A 122 -23.21 -7.06 14.76
C ARG A 122 -24.46 -6.53 14.08
N GLN A 123 -25.60 -7.05 14.51
CA GLN A 123 -26.91 -6.62 14.02
C GLN A 123 -27.14 -5.12 14.26
N GLU A 124 -26.74 -4.60 15.42
CA GLU A 124 -26.84 -3.18 15.75
C GLU A 124 -26.07 -2.27 14.77
N GLU A 125 -24.88 -2.70 14.31
CA GLU A 125 -24.11 -1.94 13.31
C GLU A 125 -24.82 -1.91 11.96
N ARG A 126 -25.41 -3.04 11.57
CA ARG A 126 -26.21 -3.16 10.33
C ARG A 126 -27.45 -2.29 10.42
N ASP A 127 -28.17 -2.32 11.53
CA ASP A 127 -29.41 -1.56 11.72
C ASP A 127 -29.14 -0.06 11.81
N ARG A 128 -28.02 0.36 12.42
CA ARG A 128 -27.54 1.73 12.37
C ARG A 128 -27.29 2.18 10.93
N ASN A 129 -26.61 1.35 10.12
CA ASN A 129 -26.39 1.68 8.71
C ASN A 129 -27.70 1.78 7.92
N LYS A 130 -28.64 0.85 8.13
CA LYS A 130 -29.98 0.90 7.49
C LYS A 130 -30.71 2.20 7.81
N GLN A 131 -30.74 2.59 9.09
CA GLN A 131 -31.38 3.83 9.51
C GLN A 131 -30.68 5.05 8.92
N GLY A 132 -29.34 5.06 8.89
CA GLY A 132 -28.55 6.13 8.31
C GLY A 132 -28.81 6.35 6.81
N PHE A 133 -28.78 5.27 6.02
CA PHE A 133 -29.09 5.35 4.59
C PHE A 133 -30.55 5.72 4.31
N PHE A 134 -31.48 5.26 5.17
CA PHE A 134 -32.87 5.68 5.09
C PHE A 134 -33.06 7.17 5.36
N ARG A 135 -32.39 7.72 6.40
CA ARG A 135 -32.45 9.16 6.71
C ARG A 135 -31.80 10.03 5.65
N GLY A 136 -30.67 9.59 5.09
CA GLY A 136 -29.89 10.37 4.12
C GLY A 136 -30.43 10.36 2.69
N GLY A 137 -31.13 9.29 2.29
CA GLY A 137 -31.57 9.15 0.89
C GLY A 137 -32.79 8.25 0.67
N LEU A 138 -33.55 7.92 1.72
CA LEU A 138 -34.74 7.07 1.65
C LEU A 138 -34.46 5.68 1.06
N PHE A 139 -33.28 5.13 1.30
CA PHE A 139 -32.89 3.79 0.85
C PHE A 139 -33.08 2.74 1.96
N PRO A 140 -34.26 2.07 2.06
CA PRO A 140 -34.53 1.12 3.13
C PRO A 140 -33.72 -0.18 2.97
N GLY A 141 -33.20 -0.69 4.09
CA GLY A 141 -32.53 -1.99 4.14
C GLY A 141 -31.10 -2.01 3.60
N VAL A 142 -30.54 -0.87 3.20
CA VAL A 142 -29.14 -0.76 2.74
C VAL A 142 -28.19 -0.75 3.92
N ILE A 143 -27.16 -1.59 3.88
CA ILE A 143 -26.15 -1.67 4.94
C ILE A 143 -24.79 -1.07 4.54
N GLY A 144 -24.63 -0.74 3.25
CA GLY A 144 -23.44 -0.14 2.68
C GLY A 144 -23.57 0.12 1.19
N CYS A 145 -22.75 1.05 0.69
CA CYS A 145 -22.59 1.34 -0.73
C CYS A 145 -21.31 0.69 -1.23
N ILE A 146 -21.38 -0.09 -2.30
CA ILE A 146 -20.23 -0.74 -2.92
C ILE A 146 -19.79 0.10 -4.11
N ASP A 147 -18.49 0.34 -4.26
CA ASP A 147 -17.89 0.88 -5.49
C ASP A 147 -16.64 0.08 -5.87
N GLY A 148 -16.26 0.10 -7.15
CA GLY A 148 -15.16 -0.70 -7.70
C GLY A 148 -14.19 0.13 -8.52
N THR A 149 -12.89 -0.09 -8.33
CA THR A 149 -11.82 0.50 -9.13
C THR A 149 -11.00 -0.59 -9.81
N HIS A 150 -10.79 -0.44 -11.12
CA HIS A 150 -9.89 -1.32 -11.86
C HIS A 150 -8.44 -0.89 -11.69
N VAL A 151 -7.63 -1.74 -11.08
CA VAL A 151 -6.17 -1.56 -10.98
C VAL A 151 -5.52 -2.27 -12.16
N LYS A 152 -4.79 -1.52 -12.99
CA LYS A 152 -4.10 -2.06 -14.15
C LYS A 152 -3.00 -3.03 -13.73
N ILE A 153 -2.94 -4.18 -14.37
CA ILE A 153 -1.91 -5.19 -14.15
C ILE A 153 -1.17 -5.49 -15.46
N GLN A 154 -0.01 -6.13 -15.34
CA GLN A 154 0.59 -6.83 -16.48
C GLN A 154 -0.27 -8.05 -16.80
N ALA A 155 -0.31 -8.42 -18.09
CA ALA A 155 -1.04 -9.60 -18.54
C ALA A 155 -0.52 -10.83 -17.77
N PRO A 156 -1.38 -11.55 -17.03
CA PRO A 156 -0.96 -12.76 -16.35
C PRO A 156 -0.71 -13.86 -17.38
N SER A 157 0.21 -14.77 -17.05
CA SER A 157 0.51 -15.93 -17.89
C SER A 157 -0.58 -17.00 -17.84
N GLU A 158 -1.34 -17.04 -16.74
CA GLU A 158 -2.42 -17.99 -16.48
C GLU A 158 -3.76 -17.25 -16.52
N ASP A 159 -4.76 -17.87 -17.19
CA ASP A 159 -6.12 -17.34 -17.31
C ASP A 159 -6.20 -15.85 -17.72
N GLU A 160 -5.32 -15.40 -18.62
CA GLU A 160 -5.28 -14.03 -19.15
C GLU A 160 -6.67 -13.43 -19.47
N PRO A 161 -7.59 -14.15 -20.16
CA PRO A 161 -8.89 -13.60 -20.50
C PRO A 161 -9.75 -13.24 -19.27
N ALA A 162 -9.49 -13.86 -18.10
CA ALA A 162 -10.19 -13.54 -16.85
C ALA A 162 -9.78 -12.19 -16.25
N TYR A 163 -8.70 -11.57 -16.75
CA TYR A 163 -8.21 -10.28 -16.28
C TYR A 163 -8.50 -9.15 -17.26
N VAL A 164 -9.06 -9.44 -18.43
CA VAL A 164 -9.45 -8.43 -19.41
C VAL A 164 -10.75 -7.77 -18.97
N ASN A 165 -10.70 -6.47 -18.71
CA ASN A 165 -11.90 -5.71 -18.37
C ASN A 165 -12.72 -5.32 -19.60
N ARG A 166 -13.90 -4.72 -19.35
CA ARG A 166 -14.78 -4.20 -20.40
C ARG A 166 -14.12 -3.18 -21.34
N LYS A 167 -13.06 -2.50 -20.90
CA LYS A 167 -12.31 -1.52 -21.70
C LYS A 167 -11.17 -2.17 -22.51
N GLY A 168 -11.06 -3.50 -22.50
CA GLY A 168 -10.09 -4.25 -23.30
C GLY A 168 -8.67 -4.23 -22.75
N TRP A 169 -8.47 -3.95 -21.46
CA TRP A 169 -7.15 -4.01 -20.83
C TRP A 169 -7.14 -4.82 -19.53
N HIS A 170 -5.97 -5.34 -19.20
CA HIS A 170 -5.73 -6.21 -18.04
C HIS A 170 -5.83 -5.46 -16.72
N SER A 171 -6.69 -5.93 -15.83
CA SER A 171 -6.91 -5.30 -14.54
C SER A 171 -7.50 -6.24 -13.50
N ILE A 172 -7.30 -5.86 -12.25
CA ILE A 172 -7.99 -6.45 -11.10
C ILE A 172 -9.06 -5.47 -10.64
N ASN A 173 -10.31 -5.94 -10.44
CA ASN A 173 -11.35 -5.11 -9.84
C ASN A 173 -11.21 -5.11 -8.32
N VAL A 174 -10.93 -3.94 -7.76
CA VAL A 174 -10.78 -3.66 -6.33
C VAL A 174 -12.08 -3.02 -5.88
N GLN A 175 -12.89 -3.76 -5.13
CA GLN A 175 -14.15 -3.22 -4.59
C GLN A 175 -13.96 -2.62 -3.20
N GLY A 176 -14.85 -1.74 -2.79
CA GLY A 176 -14.87 -1.10 -1.48
C GLY A 176 -16.30 -0.85 -1.05
N VAL A 177 -16.60 -1.06 0.23
CA VAL A 177 -17.93 -0.83 0.84
C VAL A 177 -17.83 0.26 1.89
N CYS A 178 -18.61 1.33 1.71
CA CYS A 178 -18.67 2.45 2.63
C CYS A 178 -20.02 2.47 3.38
N ASP A 179 -19.99 2.94 4.62
CA ASP A 179 -21.18 3.07 5.44
C ASP A 179 -21.93 4.38 5.18
N HIS A 180 -23.02 4.59 5.91
CA HIS A 180 -23.88 5.77 5.74
C HIS A 180 -23.20 7.09 6.14
N GLU A 181 -22.11 7.06 6.90
CA GLU A 181 -21.33 8.25 7.29
C GLU A 181 -20.28 8.61 6.24
N GLY A 182 -20.23 7.89 5.11
CA GLY A 182 -19.16 8.02 4.12
C GLY A 182 -17.81 7.51 4.64
N LYS A 183 -17.78 6.87 5.81
CA LYS A 183 -16.58 6.18 6.28
C LYS A 183 -16.52 4.89 5.48
N CYS A 184 -15.50 4.81 4.63
CA CYS A 184 -15.19 3.55 3.95
C CYS A 184 -14.67 2.57 4.98
N LYS A 185 -15.62 1.89 5.62
CA LYS A 185 -15.32 1.00 6.72
C LYS A 185 -14.78 -0.33 6.21
N LYS A 186 -15.03 -0.82 4.98
CA LYS A 186 -14.74 -2.23 4.67
C LYS A 186 -14.66 -2.69 3.20
N TYR A 187 -14.02 -3.86 3.06
CA TYR A 187 -14.08 -4.86 1.98
C TYR A 187 -13.40 -4.51 0.66
N LEU A 188 -12.12 -4.89 0.55
CA LEU A 188 -11.48 -5.18 -0.73
C LEU A 188 -11.81 -6.62 -1.14
N ASN A 189 -12.86 -6.81 -1.94
CA ASN A 189 -12.98 -8.03 -2.72
C ASN A 189 -12.23 -7.83 -4.03
N ILE A 190 -11.16 -8.61 -4.22
CA ILE A 190 -10.44 -8.68 -5.48
C ILE A 190 -11.24 -9.62 -6.38
N CYS A 191 -12.12 -9.05 -7.20
CA CYS A 191 -12.83 -9.84 -8.20
C CYS A 191 -11.99 -9.90 -9.48
N LEU A 192 -11.65 -11.12 -9.89
CA LEU A 192 -11.09 -11.40 -11.21
C LEU A 192 -12.24 -11.32 -12.23
N SER A 193 -12.08 -10.52 -13.28
CA SER A 193 -13.18 -10.17 -14.17
C SER A 193 -13.59 -11.33 -15.08
N ARG A 194 -14.54 -12.16 -14.62
CA ARG A 194 -15.62 -12.62 -15.50
C ARG A 194 -16.76 -11.61 -15.39
N ALA A 195 -16.79 -10.68 -16.35
CA ALA A 195 -17.93 -9.82 -16.74
C ALA A 195 -19.05 -9.61 -15.70
N THR A 196 -18.72 -9.17 -14.48
CA THR A 196 -19.72 -8.81 -13.47
C THR A 196 -19.68 -7.30 -13.27
N ASN A 197 -20.69 -6.66 -13.85
CA ASN A 197 -20.96 -5.24 -13.70
C ASN A 197 -21.20 -4.95 -12.22
N VAL A 198 -20.26 -4.27 -11.57
CA VAL A 198 -20.47 -3.66 -10.25
C VAL A 198 -20.02 -2.21 -10.35
N SER A 199 -20.65 -1.49 -11.27
CA SER A 199 -20.72 -0.04 -11.21
C SER A 199 -21.64 0.29 -10.03
N SER A 200 -21.05 0.74 -8.92
CA SER A 200 -21.73 1.38 -7.78
C SER A 200 -23.08 0.75 -7.37
N LEU A 201 -23.06 -0.40 -6.70
CA LEU A 201 -24.26 -1.09 -6.24
C LEU A 201 -24.49 -0.89 -4.73
N MET A 202 -25.70 -0.52 -4.32
CA MET A 202 -26.11 -0.61 -2.92
C MET A 202 -26.59 -2.04 -2.63
N PHE A 203 -26.04 -2.69 -1.62
CA PHE A 203 -26.42 -4.07 -1.26
C PHE A 203 -27.37 -4.09 -0.05
N LYS A 204 -28.42 -4.92 -0.14
CA LYS A 204 -29.37 -5.19 0.94
C LYS A 204 -28.96 -6.46 1.66
N GLY A 205 -28.62 -6.34 2.95
CA GLY A 205 -28.23 -7.49 3.77
C GLY A 205 -29.44 -8.35 4.14
N LYS A 206 -29.67 -9.45 3.41
CA LYS A 206 -30.35 -10.64 3.92
C LYS A 206 -29.30 -11.75 4.03
N PHE A 207 -28.80 -11.98 5.24
CA PHE A 207 -28.09 -13.20 5.64
C PHE A 207 -28.78 -13.71 6.89
#